data_AF-A0A969H8I5-F1
#
_entry.id   AF-A0A969H8I5-F1
#
_cell.length_a   1.000
_cell.length_b   1.000
_cell.length_c   1.000
_cell.angle_alpha   90.00
_cell.angle_beta   90.00
_cell.angle_gamma   90.00
#
_symmetry.space_group_name_H-M   'P 1'
#
loop_
_entity.id
_entity.type
_entity.pdbx_description
1 polymer ?
#
loop_
_entity_poly.entity_id
_entity_poly.type
_entity_poly.pdbx_seq_one_letter_code
_entity_poly.pdbx_strand_id
1 'polypeptide(L)'
;MSRNNVILTGLIGLIGAVLVTALCLAVMRWAWLPVLVTNSLFGWAIFLFLLIFSVSEIPVMIVGMRRIAASANPKARYLALLLNCGYVFFGAVYAVPYILLTGGLALGALLASLSLVRFISSLIYLSK
;
A
#
# COMPACT_ATOMS: atom_id res chain seq x y z
N MET A 1 -2.21 20.43 -5.19
CA MET A 1 -0.73 20.43 -4.95
C MET A 1 0.00 20.49 -6.28
N SER A 2 1.31 20.79 -6.34
CA SER A 2 2.04 20.62 -7.61
C SER A 2 2.03 19.15 -8.04
N ARG A 3 1.61 18.88 -9.27
CA ARG A 3 1.53 17.53 -9.87
C ARG A 3 2.85 16.77 -9.76
N ASN A 4 3.99 17.46 -9.97
CA ASN A 4 5.32 16.84 -9.90
C ASN A 4 5.63 16.30 -8.50
N ASN A 5 5.19 17.00 -7.45
CA ASN A 5 5.43 16.55 -6.07
C ASN A 5 4.59 15.31 -5.72
N VAL A 6 3.36 15.24 -6.23
CA VAL A 6 2.48 14.06 -6.03
C VAL A 6 3.05 12.84 -6.76
N ILE A 7 3.53 13.02 -8.00
CA ILE A 7 4.19 11.96 -8.76
C ILE A 7 5.44 11.47 -8.02
N LEU A 8 6.32 12.39 -7.62
CA LEU A 8 7.58 12.04 -6.98
C LEU A 8 7.37 11.29 -5.66
N THR A 9 6.49 11.80 -4.79
CA THR A 9 6.18 11.12 -3.51
C THR A 9 5.44 9.81 -3.70
N GLY A 10 4.55 9.72 -4.71
CA GLY A 10 3.89 8.46 -5.05
C GLY A 10 4.87 7.41 -5.59
N LEU A 11 5.84 7.80 -6.41
CA LEU A 11 6.89 6.91 -6.92
C LEU A 11 7.79 6.40 -5.79
N ILE A 12 8.16 7.25 -4.83
CA ILE A 12 8.92 6.81 -3.64
C ILE A 12 8.14 5.74 -2.88
N GLY A 13 6.84 5.95 -2.65
CA GLY A 13 5.97 4.96 -2.01
C GLY A 13 5.87 3.65 -2.81
N LEU A 14 5.78 3.74 -4.13
CA LEU A 14 5.70 2.57 -5.01
C LEU A 14 7.00 1.77 -5.03
N ILE A 15 8.16 2.44 -5.10
CA ILE A 15 9.47 1.79 -5.02
C ILE A 15 9.61 1.09 -3.67
N GLY A 16 9.25 1.76 -2.57
CA GLY A 16 9.23 1.15 -1.24
C GLY A 16 8.33 -0.09 -1.18
N ALA A 17 7.14 -0.04 -1.79
CA ALA A 17 6.22 -1.16 -1.85
C ALA A 17 6.80 -2.35 -2.62
N VAL A 18 7.42 -2.09 -3.77
CA VAL A 18 8.10 -3.10 -4.60
C VAL A 18 9.25 -3.74 -3.83
N LEU A 19 10.13 -2.94 -3.22
CA LEU A 19 11.30 -3.44 -2.49
C LEU A 19 10.90 -4.36 -1.32
N VAL A 20 9.95 -3.90 -0.48
CA VAL A 20 9.50 -4.68 0.68
C VAL A 20 8.78 -5.95 0.23
N THR A 21 7.91 -5.87 -0.77
CA THR A 21 7.21 -7.05 -1.29
C THR A 21 8.19 -8.04 -1.91
N ALA A 22 9.13 -7.57 -2.74
CA ALA A 22 10.15 -8.42 -3.36
C ALA A 22 11.03 -9.12 -2.31
N LEU A 23 11.42 -8.41 -1.25
CA LEU A 23 12.16 -8.97 -0.13
C LEU A 23 11.35 -10.09 0.55
N CYS A 24 10.07 -9.86 0.86
CA CYS A 24 9.22 -10.89 1.46
C CYS A 24 9.04 -12.12 0.54
N LEU A 25 8.87 -11.90 -0.76
CA LEU A 25 8.80 -12.99 -1.74
C LEU A 25 10.10 -13.80 -1.78
N ALA A 26 11.26 -13.13 -1.72
CA ALA A 26 12.56 -13.80 -1.70
C ALA A 26 12.76 -14.63 -0.43
N VAL A 27 12.46 -14.06 0.74
CA VAL A 27 12.55 -14.73 2.05
C VAL A 27 11.67 -15.99 2.09
N MET A 28 10.43 -15.89 1.60
CA MET A 28 9.52 -17.05 1.54
C MET A 28 9.97 -18.08 0.51
N ARG A 29 10.48 -17.65 -0.65
CA ARG A 29 10.96 -18.56 -1.70
C ARG A 29 12.19 -19.36 -1.27
N TRP A 30 13.06 -18.78 -0.45
CA TRP A 30 14.24 -19.45 0.10
C TRP A 30 13.94 -20.26 1.37
N ALA A 31 12.66 -20.38 1.75
CA ALA A 31 12.19 -21.12 2.93
C ALA A 31 12.86 -20.67 4.25
N TRP A 32 13.21 -19.38 4.35
CA TRP A 32 13.79 -18.83 5.57
C TRP A 32 12.81 -18.74 6.73
N LEU A 33 11.50 -18.75 6.44
CA LEU A 33 10.44 -18.69 7.44
C LEU A 33 9.44 -19.84 7.24
N PRO A 34 9.00 -20.48 8.33
CA PRO A 34 7.95 -21.49 8.27
C PRO A 34 6.60 -20.87 7.96
N VAL A 35 5.80 -21.54 7.14
CA VAL A 35 4.40 -21.13 6.87
C VAL A 35 3.54 -21.44 8.10
N LEU A 36 2.90 -20.41 8.64
CA LEU A 36 2.11 -20.51 9.87
C LEU A 36 0.66 -20.94 9.61
N VAL A 37 0.10 -20.57 8.45
CA VAL A 37 -1.27 -20.89 8.07
C VAL A 37 -1.27 -21.83 6.88
N THR A 38 -1.43 -23.12 7.16
CA THR A 38 -1.55 -24.18 6.13
C THR A 38 -3.00 -24.44 5.70
N ASN A 39 -3.98 -24.03 6.51
CA ASN A 39 -5.39 -24.22 6.17
C ASN A 39 -5.85 -23.19 5.12
N SER A 40 -6.28 -23.68 3.95
CA SER A 40 -6.70 -22.85 2.82
C SER A 40 -7.87 -21.90 3.15
N LEU A 41 -8.83 -22.33 3.97
CA LEU A 41 -9.97 -21.50 4.38
C LEU A 41 -9.52 -20.28 5.19
N PHE A 42 -8.60 -20.48 6.14
CA PHE A 42 -8.04 -19.38 6.93
C PHE A 42 -7.18 -18.45 6.08
N GLY A 43 -6.42 -18.99 5.11
CA GLY A 43 -5.69 -18.18 4.15
C GLY A 43 -6.62 -17.25 3.35
N TRP A 44 -7.74 -17.76 2.83
CA TRP A 44 -8.73 -16.94 2.12
C TRP A 44 -9.41 -15.91 3.04
N ALA A 45 -9.73 -16.27 4.28
CA ALA A 45 -10.32 -15.34 5.23
C ALA A 45 -9.39 -14.15 5.54
N ILE A 46 -8.10 -14.42 5.79
CA ILE A 46 -7.08 -13.36 6.01
C ILE A 46 -6.94 -12.49 4.75
N PHE A 47 -6.87 -13.11 3.57
CA PHE A 47 -6.78 -12.38 2.31
C PHE A 47 -7.96 -11.41 2.13
N LEU A 48 -9.19 -11.91 2.27
CA LEU A 48 -10.40 -11.10 2.10
C LEU A 48 -10.49 -9.99 3.15
N PHE A 49 -10.15 -10.30 4.39
CA PHE A 49 -10.09 -9.31 5.46
C PHE A 49 -9.13 -8.17 5.11
N LEU A 50 -7.88 -8.48 4.76
CA LEU A 50 -6.88 -7.47 4.38
C LEU A 50 -7.28 -6.72 3.12
N LEU A 51 -7.90 -7.39 2.14
CA LEU A 51 -8.40 -6.78 0.91
C LEU A 51 -9.48 -5.74 1.20
N ILE A 52 -10.49 -6.08 2.00
CA ILE A 52 -11.60 -5.18 2.34
C ILE A 52 -11.07 -3.94 3.06
N PHE A 53 -10.21 -4.11 4.07
CA PHE A 53 -9.60 -2.99 4.78
C PHE A 53 -8.77 -2.12 3.83
N SER A 54 -7.90 -2.75 3.04
CA SER A 54 -7.04 -2.09 2.06
C SER A 54 -7.84 -1.24 1.05
N VAL A 55 -8.95 -1.76 0.51
CA VAL A 55 -9.81 -1.01 -0.42
C VAL A 55 -10.61 0.08 0.30
N SER A 56 -11.10 -0.19 1.51
CA SER A 56 -11.93 0.77 2.27
C SER A 56 -11.13 2.00 2.71
N GLU A 57 -9.82 1.87 2.91
CA GLU A 57 -8.95 2.98 3.27
C GLU A 57 -8.69 3.97 2.14
N ILE A 58 -8.80 3.54 0.87
CA ILE A 58 -8.57 4.38 -0.31
C ILE A 58 -9.36 5.69 -0.25
N PRO A 59 -10.71 5.67 -0.15
CA PRO A 59 -11.49 6.91 -0.09
C PRO A 59 -11.18 7.76 1.15
N VAL A 60 -10.98 7.11 2.31
CA VAL A 60 -10.72 7.81 3.58
C VAL A 60 -9.41 8.59 3.50
N MET A 61 -8.35 7.95 3.00
CA MET A 61 -7.03 8.57 2.86
C MET A 61 -7.02 9.70 1.83
N ILE A 62 -7.70 9.52 0.69
CA ILE A 62 -7.82 10.57 -0.32
C ILE A 62 -8.53 11.80 0.25
N VAL A 63 -9.67 11.62 0.92
CA VAL A 63 -10.42 12.73 1.53
C VAL A 63 -9.59 13.42 2.61
N GLY A 64 -8.91 12.65 3.46
CA GLY A 64 -8.01 13.17 4.50
C GLY A 64 -6.88 14.01 3.91
N MET A 65 -6.15 13.47 2.93
CA MET A 65 -5.07 14.18 2.25
C MET A 65 -5.54 15.45 1.55
N ARG A 66 -6.71 15.42 0.88
CA ARG A 66 -7.28 16.61 0.23
C ARG A 66 -7.59 17.72 1.24
N ARG A 67 -8.16 17.36 2.41
CA ARG A 67 -8.45 18.33 3.47
C ARG A 67 -7.18 18.93 4.07
N ILE A 68 -6.17 18.10 4.32
CA ILE A 68 -4.86 18.57 4.83
C ILE A 68 -4.20 19.49 3.79
N ALA A 69 -4.25 19.14 2.51
CA ALA A 69 -3.69 19.93 1.42
C ALA A 69 -4.35 21.30 1.24
N ALA A 70 -5.64 21.41 1.58
CA ALA A 70 -6.42 22.65 1.51
C ALA A 70 -6.18 23.57 2.72
N SER A 71 -5.46 23.11 3.76
CA SER A 71 -5.15 23.94 4.92
C SER A 71 -4.23 25.11 4.55
N ALA A 72 -4.45 26.28 5.17
CA ALA A 72 -3.61 27.46 5.01
C ALA A 72 -2.19 27.29 5.58
N ASN A 73 -1.94 26.24 6.37
CA ASN A 73 -0.63 25.99 6.96
C ASN A 73 0.34 25.39 5.92
N PRO A 74 1.48 26.05 5.63
CA PRO A 74 2.46 25.54 4.68
C PRO A 74 3.07 24.19 5.09
N LYS A 75 3.12 23.86 6.39
CA LYS A 75 3.58 22.55 6.89
C LYS A 75 2.58 21.42 6.57
N ALA A 76 1.29 21.73 6.49
CA ALA A 76 0.26 20.74 6.17
C ALA A 76 0.45 20.18 4.75
N ARG A 77 0.97 21.00 3.82
CA ARG A 77 1.31 20.55 2.47
C ARG A 77 2.40 19.48 2.45
N TYR A 78 3.45 19.63 3.26
CA TYR A 78 4.50 18.61 3.38
C TYR A 78 3.97 17.33 4.03
N LEU A 79 3.12 17.47 5.06
CA LEU A 79 2.47 16.32 5.68
C LEU A 79 1.60 15.55 4.67
N ALA A 80 0.83 16.24 3.85
CA ALA A 80 -0.01 15.60 2.84
C ALA A 80 0.81 14.89 1.75
N LEU A 81 2.00 15.41 1.41
CA LEU A 81 2.95 14.74 0.52
C LEU A 81 3.57 13.48 1.15
N LEU A 82 3.93 13.54 2.44
CA LEU A 82 4.39 12.38 3.18
C LEU A 82 3.30 11.30 3.29
N LEU A 83 2.06 11.72 3.56
CA LEU A 83 0.91 10.83 3.59
C LEU A 83 0.63 10.21 2.22
N ASN A 84 0.87 10.91 1.11
CA ASN A 84 0.77 10.32 -0.23
C ASN A 84 1.80 9.20 -0.44
N CYS A 85 3.04 9.41 0.01
CA CYS A 85 4.07 8.37 -0.02
C CYS A 85 3.66 7.15 0.81
N GLY A 86 3.25 7.37 2.07
CA GLY A 86 2.78 6.30 2.95
C GLY A 86 1.55 5.59 2.39
N TYR A 87 0.58 6.34 1.87
CA TYR A 87 -0.62 5.81 1.24
C TYR A 87 -0.30 4.83 0.11
N VAL A 88 0.55 5.21 -0.84
CA VAL A 88 0.95 4.30 -1.94
C VAL A 88 1.69 3.07 -1.39
N PHE A 89 2.59 3.28 -0.42
CA PHE A 89 3.33 2.20 0.22
C PHE A 89 2.43 1.19 0.96
N PHE A 90 1.32 1.64 1.54
CA PHE A 90 0.43 0.83 2.37
C PHE A 90 -0.14 -0.41 1.67
N GLY A 91 -0.20 -0.43 0.33
CA GLY A 91 -0.56 -1.65 -0.40
C GLY A 91 0.36 -2.84 -0.08
N ALA A 92 1.67 -2.59 0.08
CA ALA A 92 2.62 -3.61 0.50
C ALA A 92 2.47 -3.99 1.98
N VAL A 93 2.08 -3.04 2.85
CA VAL A 93 1.87 -3.31 4.28
C VAL A 93 0.78 -4.36 4.52
N TYR A 94 -0.23 -4.43 3.65
CA TYR A 94 -1.23 -5.51 3.68
C TYR A 94 -0.73 -6.81 3.05
N ALA A 95 0.08 -6.73 2.00
CA ALA A 95 0.62 -7.90 1.31
C ALA A 95 1.63 -8.68 2.17
N VAL A 96 2.50 -7.98 2.90
CA VAL A 96 3.58 -8.55 3.71
C VAL A 96 3.07 -9.58 4.74
N PRO A 97 2.16 -9.25 5.68
CA PRO A 97 1.69 -10.21 6.66
C PRO A 97 0.97 -11.39 5.99
N TYR A 98 0.24 -11.15 4.89
CA TYR A 98 -0.38 -12.24 4.14
C TYR A 98 0.67 -13.22 3.58
N ILE A 99 1.70 -12.70 2.89
CA ILE A 99 2.78 -13.50 2.30
C ILE A 99 3.52 -14.30 3.38
N LEU A 100 3.88 -13.63 4.49
CA LEU A 100 4.66 -14.25 5.56
C LEU A 100 3.86 -15.30 6.33
N LEU A 101 2.56 -15.08 6.57
CA LEU A 101 1.72 -16.01 7.32
C LEU A 101 1.30 -17.22 6.50
N THR A 102 0.97 -17.02 5.22
CA THR A 102 0.32 -18.05 4.39
C THR A 102 1.25 -18.68 3.35
N GLY A 103 2.39 -18.04 3.03
CA GLY A 103 3.22 -18.42 1.89
C GLY A 103 2.56 -18.19 0.51
N GLY A 104 1.38 -17.58 0.45
CA GLY A 104 0.62 -17.33 -0.77
C GLY A 104 1.21 -16.22 -1.63
N LEU A 105 2.27 -16.52 -2.39
CA LEU A 105 3.01 -15.52 -3.18
C LEU A 105 2.13 -14.78 -4.20
N ALA A 106 1.26 -15.50 -4.92
CA ALA A 106 0.43 -14.92 -5.97
C ALA A 106 -0.63 -13.96 -5.41
N LEU A 107 -1.37 -14.38 -4.38
CA LEU A 107 -2.39 -13.55 -3.73
C LEU A 107 -1.76 -12.38 -2.97
N GLY A 108 -0.58 -12.59 -2.37
CA GLY A 108 0.20 -11.52 -1.78
C GLY A 108 0.64 -10.46 -2.79
N ALA A 109 1.12 -10.89 -3.96
CA ALA A 109 1.45 -9.97 -5.06
C ALA A 109 0.22 -9.21 -5.56
N LEU A 110 -0.96 -9.86 -5.58
CA LEU A 110 -2.22 -9.19 -5.91
C LEU A 110 -2.57 -8.11 -4.90
N LEU A 111 -2.44 -8.37 -3.59
CA LEU A 111 -2.61 -7.32 -2.56
C LEU A 111 -1.59 -6.19 -2.73
N ALA A 112 -0.34 -6.51 -3.04
CA ALA A 112 0.70 -5.52 -3.27
C ALA A 112 0.40 -4.66 -4.49
N SER A 113 -0.23 -5.21 -5.55
CA SER A 113 -0.64 -4.46 -6.75
C SER A 113 -1.64 -3.33 -6.45
N LEU A 114 -2.33 -3.39 -5.31
CA LEU A 114 -3.17 -2.26 -4.86
C LEU A 114 -2.35 -1.01 -4.56
N SER A 115 -1.03 -1.10 -4.34
CA SER A 115 -0.15 0.09 -4.29
C SER A 115 -0.19 0.88 -5.61
N LEU A 116 -0.27 0.20 -6.76
CA LEU A 116 -0.43 0.84 -8.06
C LEU A 116 -1.80 1.51 -8.19
N VAL A 117 -2.87 0.84 -7.74
CA VAL A 117 -4.23 1.41 -7.70
C VAL A 117 -4.25 2.67 -6.84
N ARG A 118 -3.56 2.64 -5.69
CA ARG A 118 -3.39 3.79 -4.81
C ARG A 118 -2.62 4.92 -5.49
N PHE A 119 -1.53 4.62 -6.17
CA PHE A 119 -0.78 5.61 -6.95
C PHE A 119 -1.64 6.28 -8.03
N ILE A 120 -2.37 5.49 -8.83
CA ILE A 120 -3.27 6.02 -9.86
C ILE A 120 -4.35 6.90 -9.23
N SER A 121 -4.96 6.44 -8.12
CA SER A 121 -5.98 7.22 -7.42
C SER A 121 -5.44 8.54 -6.87
N SER A 122 -4.22 8.56 -6.32
CA SER A 122 -3.64 9.78 -5.78
C SER A 122 -3.33 10.78 -6.90
N LEU A 123 -2.89 10.30 -8.07
CA LEU A 123 -2.74 11.16 -9.25
C LEU A 123 -4.08 11.77 -9.68
N ILE A 124 -5.16 10.99 -9.77
CA ILE A 124 -6.46 11.49 -10.25
C ILE A 124 -7.07 12.50 -9.26
N TYR A 125 -6.96 12.26 -7.96
CA TYR A 125 -7.70 13.01 -6.94
C TYR A 125 -6.89 14.09 -6.20
N LEU A 126 -5.54 14.01 -6.17
CA LEU A 126 -4.68 15.01 -5.49
C LEU A 126 -3.92 15.95 -6.44
N SER A 127 -3.84 15.62 -7.74
CA SER A 127 -3.16 16.49 -8.72
C SER A 127 -4.06 17.59 -9.30
N LYS A 128 -5.34 17.62 -8.92
CA LYS A 128 -6.24 18.75 -9.12
C LYS A 128 -5.97 19.84 -8.08
#